data_AF-A0A9Q0JMS7-F1
#
_entry.id   AF-A0A9Q0JMS7-F1
#
_cell.length_a   1.000
_cell.length_b   1.000
_cell.length_c   1.000
_cell.angle_alpha   90.00
_cell.angle_beta   90.00
_cell.angle_gamma   90.00
#
_symmetry.space_group_name_H-M   'P 1'
#
loop_
_entity.id
_entity.type
_entity.pdbx_description
1 polymer ?
#
loop_
_entity_poly.entity_id
_entity_poly.type
_entity_poly.pdbx_seq_one_letter_code
_entity_poly.pdbx_strand_id
1 'polypeptide(L)'
;MKLWSVVVAAGAWVCLILLVEFFGSSGAVRIDPYSDPAPANNKHSLKVFPRVDFYLDSGSPVRRYTDFILKIRSFLNWGIIDGIASMQPKVLTGIDRYGLLNIRVTNKVQQFWVTVVLDLNDLYVVGFHCNNVYYYLRLSETKPRGYADSEGLFDVTTTKVLLPYDGGYGALGGRDVNLGRQPLIDALTMVSKDRVDVYQMRTSFVVAIQMISEAVRSGYVMNFVAKYYVGRGAPTTINEQAVENSWSTMSKIVRETRGNKLSKTVVLIGGKWEVKTLREIQKDELVSLLKYVPPKKTNVPHDVHHDHLVISMMNSAAAYLQHLITGLPLQQDHIYGWVAEGGEEEKISTQSMIATPN
;
A
#
# COMPACT_ATOMS: atom_id res chain seq x y z
N MET A 1 -34.10 -38.04 50.75
CA MET A 1 -33.55 -36.77 50.19
C MET A 1 -32.05 -36.85 49.87
N LYS A 2 -31.55 -37.90 49.20
CA LYS A 2 -30.10 -38.02 48.86
C LYS A 2 -29.80 -38.37 47.38
N LEU A 3 -30.81 -38.60 46.55
CA LEU A 3 -30.60 -38.89 45.12
C LEU A 3 -30.64 -37.65 44.21
N TRP A 4 -31.31 -36.58 44.63
CA TRP A 4 -31.47 -35.37 43.80
C TRP A 4 -30.21 -34.49 43.77
N SER A 5 -29.36 -34.54 44.79
CA SER A 5 -28.12 -33.76 44.86
C SER A 5 -26.98 -34.32 44.00
N VAL A 6 -27.01 -35.60 43.64
CA VAL A 6 -25.97 -36.23 42.79
C VAL A 6 -26.21 -35.95 41.31
N VAL A 7 -27.47 -35.88 40.87
CA VAL A 7 -27.83 -35.60 39.47
C VAL A 7 -27.53 -34.15 39.08
N VAL A 8 -27.74 -33.20 39.99
CA VAL A 8 -27.44 -31.78 39.76
C VAL A 8 -25.92 -31.52 39.72
N ALA A 9 -25.13 -32.24 40.53
CA ALA A 9 -23.67 -32.12 40.51
C ALA A 9 -23.03 -32.71 39.24
N ALA A 10 -23.58 -33.81 38.70
CA ALA A 10 -23.09 -34.40 37.45
C ALA A 10 -23.42 -33.53 36.22
N GLY A 11 -24.60 -32.91 36.19
CA GLY A 11 -24.98 -31.99 35.11
C GLY A 11 -24.12 -30.72 35.06
N ALA A 12 -23.72 -30.19 36.23
CA ALA A 12 -22.86 -29.01 36.31
C ALA A 12 -21.42 -29.30 35.84
N TRP A 13 -20.91 -30.51 36.07
CA TRP A 13 -19.58 -30.92 35.60
C TRP A 13 -19.51 -31.15 34.09
N VAL A 14 -20.56 -31.71 33.48
CA VAL A 14 -20.62 -31.91 32.02
C VAL A 14 -20.72 -30.56 31.29
N CYS A 15 -21.45 -29.58 31.82
CA CYS A 15 -21.49 -28.22 31.26
C CYS A 15 -20.15 -27.47 31.39
N LEU A 16 -19.36 -27.73 32.45
CA LEU A 16 -18.04 -27.11 32.61
C LEU A 16 -17.00 -27.69 31.64
N ILE A 17 -17.04 -29.00 31.37
CA ILE A 17 -16.16 -29.65 30.38
C ILE A 17 -16.49 -29.20 28.96
N LEU A 18 -17.79 -29.07 28.62
CA LEU A 18 -18.20 -28.54 27.31
C LEU A 18 -17.88 -27.05 27.14
N LEU A 19 -17.89 -26.25 28.21
CA LEU A 19 -17.44 -24.84 28.14
C LEU A 19 -15.92 -24.70 27.98
N VAL A 20 -15.12 -25.61 28.54
CA VAL A 20 -13.65 -25.61 28.36
C VAL A 20 -13.26 -26.06 26.95
N GLU A 21 -14.02 -26.96 26.31
CA GLU A 21 -13.78 -27.34 24.91
C GLU A 21 -14.29 -26.29 23.90
N PHE A 22 -15.37 -25.55 24.22
CA PHE A 22 -15.91 -24.51 23.34
C PHE A 22 -15.13 -23.17 23.43
N PHE A 23 -14.46 -22.88 24.55
CA PHE A 23 -13.61 -21.68 24.72
C PHE A 23 -12.10 -21.97 24.74
N GLY A 24 -11.68 -23.24 24.68
CA GLY A 24 -10.26 -23.65 24.75
C GLY A 24 -9.52 -23.74 23.42
N SER A 25 -10.20 -23.60 22.28
CA SER A 25 -9.55 -23.56 20.96
C SER A 25 -9.33 -22.12 20.50
N SER A 26 -8.40 -21.42 21.17
CA SER A 26 -7.60 -20.40 20.47
C SER A 26 -6.62 -21.16 19.57
N GLY A 27 -7.17 -21.80 18.53
CA GLY A 27 -6.41 -22.60 17.59
C GLY A 27 -5.46 -21.68 16.86
N ALA A 28 -4.20 -21.62 17.32
CA ALA A 28 -3.11 -21.18 16.49
C ALA A 28 -3.10 -22.10 15.26
N VAL A 29 -3.79 -21.66 14.19
CA VAL A 29 -3.77 -22.37 12.92
C VAL A 29 -2.33 -22.32 12.45
N ARG A 30 -1.68 -23.48 12.44
CA ARG A 30 -0.38 -23.67 11.82
C ARG A 30 -0.61 -23.45 10.32
N ILE A 31 -0.23 -22.27 9.83
CA ILE A 31 -0.16 -22.03 8.38
C ILE A 31 1.12 -22.73 7.93
N ASP A 32 0.98 -23.93 7.38
CA ASP A 32 2.11 -24.61 6.78
C ASP A 32 2.54 -23.84 5.51
N PRO A 33 3.84 -23.56 5.34
CA PRO A 33 4.34 -22.85 4.17
C PRO A 33 4.00 -23.65 2.91
N TYR A 34 3.39 -22.98 1.94
CA TYR A 34 3.24 -23.54 0.60
C TYR A 34 4.65 -23.69 0.00
N SER A 35 5.07 -24.94 -0.20
CA SER A 35 6.35 -25.27 -0.83
C SER A 35 6.10 -25.60 -2.30
N ASP A 36 6.31 -24.60 -3.17
CA ASP A 36 6.44 -24.84 -4.60
C ASP A 36 7.89 -25.30 -4.88
N PRO A 37 8.14 -26.36 -5.67
CA PRO A 37 9.49 -26.71 -6.10
C PRO A 37 10.16 -25.53 -6.82
N ALA A 38 11.21 -24.98 -6.20
CA ALA A 38 11.97 -23.87 -6.75
C ALA A 38 12.52 -24.22 -8.16
N PRO A 39 12.29 -23.39 -9.19
CA PRO A 39 13.02 -23.53 -10.43
C PRO A 39 14.49 -23.22 -10.17
N ALA A 40 15.35 -24.14 -10.57
CA ALA A 40 16.77 -23.98 -10.49
C ALA A 40 17.23 -22.74 -11.29
N ASN A 41 18.37 -22.19 -10.87
CA ASN A 41 19.26 -21.33 -11.63
C ASN A 41 18.65 -20.07 -12.28
N ASN A 42 18.54 -18.98 -11.52
CA ASN A 42 18.71 -17.64 -12.10
C ASN A 42 19.43 -16.68 -11.14
N LYS A 43 20.67 -16.31 -11.50
CA LYS A 43 21.38 -15.15 -10.95
C LYS A 43 20.65 -13.88 -11.43
N HIS A 44 19.61 -13.45 -10.73
CA HIS A 44 19.00 -12.15 -10.97
C HIS A 44 19.65 -11.11 -10.07
N SER A 45 20.31 -10.12 -10.68
CA SER A 45 20.67 -8.87 -10.02
C SER A 45 19.42 -8.27 -9.37
N LEU A 46 19.46 -8.03 -8.06
CA LEU A 46 18.38 -7.37 -7.31
C LEU A 46 18.04 -6.04 -7.99
N LYS A 47 16.93 -5.99 -8.75
CA LYS A 47 16.38 -4.75 -9.30
C LYS A 47 16.05 -3.81 -8.14
N VAL A 48 16.32 -2.52 -8.31
CA VAL A 48 16.09 -1.51 -7.26
C VAL A 48 14.59 -1.23 -7.17
N PHE A 49 13.94 -1.83 -6.18
CA PHE A 49 12.55 -1.54 -5.87
C PHE A 49 12.39 -0.12 -5.31
N PRO A 50 11.29 0.57 -5.62
CA PRO A 50 10.80 1.69 -4.83
C PRO A 50 10.91 1.39 -3.33
N ARG A 51 11.81 2.10 -2.62
CA ARG A 51 12.09 1.85 -1.21
C ARG A 51 11.95 3.12 -0.39
N VAL A 52 11.10 3.07 0.63
CA VAL A 52 10.96 4.14 1.62
C VAL A 52 11.21 3.58 2.99
N ASP A 53 12.22 4.13 3.67
CA ASP A 53 12.53 3.77 5.04
C ASP A 53 11.78 4.69 6.04
N PHE A 54 11.23 4.10 7.09
CA PHE A 54 10.53 4.79 8.17
C PHE A 54 11.00 4.34 9.54
N TYR A 55 11.29 5.30 10.42
CA TYR A 55 11.81 5.05 11.75
C TYR A 55 10.78 5.43 12.81
N LEU A 56 10.18 4.42 13.47
CA LEU A 56 9.11 4.61 14.44
C LEU A 56 9.57 5.20 15.78
N ASP A 57 10.87 5.24 16.06
CA ASP A 57 11.45 5.41 17.40
C ASP A 57 11.98 6.80 17.72
N SER A 58 12.10 7.69 16.75
CA SER A 58 12.90 8.92 16.90
C SER A 58 12.10 10.19 16.57
N GLY A 59 12.51 11.35 17.12
CA GLY A 59 11.97 12.69 16.80
C GLY A 59 10.49 12.94 17.15
N SER A 60 9.90 13.99 16.57
CA SER A 60 8.46 14.33 16.73
C SER A 60 7.60 13.26 16.02
N PRO A 61 6.85 12.41 16.75
CA PRO A 61 6.23 11.23 16.16
C PRO A 61 5.18 11.56 15.10
N VAL A 62 4.34 12.57 15.37
CA VAL A 62 3.28 13.01 14.43
C VAL A 62 3.89 13.52 13.14
N ARG A 63 4.86 14.44 13.24
CA ARG A 63 5.52 15.02 12.06
C ARG A 63 6.18 13.96 11.21
N ARG A 64 6.88 12.99 11.81
CA ARG A 64 7.54 11.92 11.06
C ARG A 64 6.57 11.00 10.35
N TYR A 65 5.44 10.68 10.97
CA TYR A 65 4.38 9.93 10.31
C TYR A 65 3.87 10.69 9.09
N THR A 66 3.55 11.98 9.24
CA THR A 66 3.12 12.82 8.12
C THR A 66 4.20 12.88 7.03
N ASP A 67 5.45 13.14 7.37
CA ASP A 67 6.58 13.20 6.43
C ASP A 67 6.77 11.86 5.69
N PHE A 68 6.57 10.73 6.37
CA PHE A 68 6.63 9.40 5.76
C PHE A 68 5.53 9.20 4.71
N ILE A 69 4.28 9.53 5.04
CA ILE A 69 3.17 9.43 4.09
C ILE A 69 3.36 10.38 2.90
N LEU A 70 3.80 11.62 3.16
CA LEU A 70 4.10 12.59 2.12
C LEU A 70 5.25 12.13 1.21
N LYS A 71 6.28 11.49 1.77
CA LYS A 71 7.38 10.91 1.00
C LYS A 71 6.90 9.80 0.06
N ILE A 72 6.01 8.92 0.52
CA ILE A 72 5.39 7.90 -0.34
C ILE A 72 4.58 8.57 -1.46
N ARG A 73 3.75 9.57 -1.16
CA ARG A 73 2.98 10.30 -2.19
C ARG A 73 3.89 10.97 -3.21
N SER A 74 4.95 11.63 -2.76
CA SER A 74 5.91 12.29 -3.64
C SER A 74 6.59 11.29 -4.56
N PHE A 75 6.94 10.11 -4.05
CA PHE A 75 7.55 9.05 -4.85
C PHE A 75 6.60 8.49 -5.93
N LEU A 76 5.30 8.42 -5.62
CA LEU A 76 4.28 7.87 -6.50
C LEU A 76 3.60 8.89 -7.41
N ASN A 77 3.95 10.17 -7.25
CA ASN A 77 3.38 11.26 -8.04
C ASN A 77 4.03 11.28 -9.43
N TRP A 78 3.24 10.93 -10.44
CA TRP A 78 3.64 10.95 -11.86
C TRP A 78 3.07 12.16 -12.62
N GLY A 79 2.30 13.02 -11.95
CA GLY A 79 1.69 14.17 -12.58
C GLY A 79 0.52 14.71 -11.78
N ILE A 80 -0.02 15.84 -12.22
CA ILE A 80 -1.10 16.54 -11.54
C ILE A 80 -2.32 16.56 -12.47
N ILE A 81 -3.47 16.16 -11.94
CA ILE A 81 -4.77 16.27 -12.61
C ILE A 81 -5.64 17.18 -11.77
N ASP A 82 -5.99 18.34 -12.33
CA ASP A 82 -6.80 19.36 -11.66
C ASP A 82 -6.33 19.66 -10.23
N GLY A 83 -5.03 19.86 -10.05
CA GLY A 83 -4.42 20.21 -8.75
C GLY A 83 -4.22 19.03 -7.78
N ILE A 84 -4.56 17.79 -8.14
CA ILE A 84 -4.36 16.60 -7.30
C ILE A 84 -3.29 15.70 -7.94
N ALA A 85 -2.36 15.21 -7.13
CA ALA A 85 -1.32 14.28 -7.59
C ALA A 85 -1.94 12.99 -8.13
N SER A 86 -1.28 12.38 -9.12
CA SER A 86 -1.77 11.20 -9.82
C SER A 86 -0.70 10.13 -9.91
N MET A 87 -1.13 8.88 -9.74
CA MET A 87 -0.29 7.71 -10.02
C MET A 87 -0.02 7.58 -11.51
N GLN A 88 1.03 6.82 -11.85
CA GLN A 88 1.46 6.59 -13.22
C GLN A 88 0.34 6.19 -14.18
N PRO A 89 0.36 6.65 -15.44
CA PRO A 89 -0.72 6.44 -16.39
C PRO A 89 -0.68 5.04 -17.04
N LYS A 90 -0.33 4.00 -16.29
CA LYS A 90 -0.29 2.62 -16.79
C LYS A 90 -0.60 1.62 -15.69
N VAL A 91 -1.10 0.45 -16.10
CA VAL A 91 -1.19 -0.71 -15.22
C VAL A 91 0.19 -1.35 -15.17
N LEU A 92 0.72 -1.52 -13.97
CA LEU A 92 1.96 -2.22 -13.72
C LEU A 92 1.75 -3.73 -13.67
N THR A 93 2.73 -4.46 -14.18
CA THR A 93 2.76 -5.92 -14.22
C THR A 93 4.08 -6.41 -13.68
N GLY A 94 4.11 -7.69 -13.31
CA GLY A 94 5.33 -8.31 -12.81
C GLY A 94 5.90 -7.58 -11.60
N ILE A 95 7.21 -7.48 -11.55
CA ILE A 95 7.97 -6.98 -10.41
C ILE A 95 7.81 -5.47 -10.18
N ASP A 96 7.62 -4.72 -11.26
CA ASP A 96 7.40 -3.27 -11.22
C ASP A 96 6.08 -2.90 -10.54
N ARG A 97 5.16 -3.87 -10.39
CA ARG A 97 3.91 -3.72 -9.66
C ARG A 97 4.11 -3.44 -8.18
N TYR A 98 5.25 -3.79 -7.59
CA TYR A 98 5.40 -3.80 -6.14
C TYR A 98 6.35 -2.72 -5.62
N GLY A 99 5.93 -2.03 -4.56
CA GLY A 99 6.76 -1.11 -3.79
C GLY A 99 7.06 -1.66 -2.41
N LEU A 100 8.25 -1.39 -1.89
CA LEU A 100 8.74 -1.88 -0.61
C LEU A 100 8.88 -0.73 0.40
N LEU A 101 8.24 -0.84 1.56
CA LEU A 101 8.39 0.13 2.64
C LEU A 101 9.10 -0.55 3.81
N ASN A 102 10.33 -0.17 4.12
CA ASN A 102 11.01 -0.73 5.28
C ASN A 102 10.69 0.12 6.50
N ILE A 103 10.13 -0.52 7.52
CA ILE A 103 9.78 0.14 8.77
C ILE A 103 10.69 -0.43 9.85
N ARG A 104 11.50 0.45 10.44
CA ARG A 104 12.28 0.13 11.64
C ARG A 104 11.37 0.26 12.84
N VAL A 105 11.17 -0.86 13.50
CA VAL A 105 10.36 -0.97 14.70
C VAL A 105 11.30 -1.14 15.88
N THR A 106 11.12 -0.29 16.89
CA THR A 106 11.78 -0.43 18.19
C THR A 106 10.69 -0.61 19.22
N ASN A 107 10.64 -1.81 19.83
CA ASN A 107 9.75 -2.10 20.94
C ASN A 107 10.56 -2.25 22.23
N LYS A 108 9.93 -2.67 23.34
CA LYS A 108 10.60 -2.81 24.64
C LYS A 108 11.69 -3.90 24.69
N VAL A 109 11.69 -4.82 23.72
CA VAL A 109 12.53 -6.03 23.73
C VAL A 109 13.65 -5.91 22.71
N GLN A 110 13.36 -5.38 21.52
CA GLN A 110 14.31 -5.38 20.41
C GLN A 110 14.01 -4.31 19.37
N GLN A 111 15.00 -4.10 18.50
CA GLN A 111 14.87 -3.34 17.26
C GLN A 111 14.94 -4.31 16.07
N PHE A 112 14.02 -4.17 15.12
CA PHE A 112 13.95 -5.02 13.93
C PHE A 112 13.34 -4.24 12.76
N TRP A 113 13.41 -4.83 11.57
CA TRP A 113 12.81 -4.29 10.36
C TRP A 113 11.66 -5.15 9.89
N VAL A 114 10.59 -4.49 9.46
CA VAL A 114 9.50 -5.11 8.70
C VAL A 114 9.40 -4.41 7.36
N THR A 115 9.42 -5.16 6.27
CA THR A 115 9.15 -4.64 4.94
C THR A 115 7.67 -4.83 4.62
N VAL A 116 6.93 -3.74 4.44
CA VAL A 116 5.56 -3.75 3.95
C VAL A 116 5.57 -3.70 2.43
N VAL A 117 4.83 -4.59 1.78
CA VAL A 117 4.73 -4.65 0.32
C VAL A 117 3.44 -3.98 -0.12
N LEU A 118 3.55 -2.99 -1.01
CA LEU A 118 2.42 -2.31 -1.63
C LEU A 118 2.25 -2.76 -3.09
N ASP A 119 1.00 -2.96 -3.51
CA ASP A 119 0.65 -3.01 -4.94
C ASP A 119 0.52 -1.59 -5.49
N LEU A 120 1.41 -1.20 -6.39
CA LEU A 120 1.48 0.14 -6.96
C LEU A 120 0.39 0.43 -7.99
N ASN A 121 -0.52 -0.50 -8.29
CA ASN A 121 -1.70 -0.22 -9.11
C ASN A 121 -2.86 0.37 -8.31
N ASP A 122 -2.93 0.07 -7.01
CA ASP A 122 -4.02 0.52 -6.14
C ASP A 122 -3.56 1.00 -4.75
N LEU A 123 -2.26 0.94 -4.46
CA LEU A 123 -1.60 1.29 -3.20
C LEU A 123 -1.98 0.40 -2.02
N TYR A 124 -2.54 -0.77 -2.27
CA TYR A 124 -2.96 -1.68 -1.21
C TYR A 124 -1.77 -2.43 -0.60
N VAL A 125 -1.75 -2.61 0.72
CA VAL A 125 -0.78 -3.52 1.37
C VAL A 125 -1.13 -4.96 0.97
N VAL A 126 -0.17 -5.66 0.38
CA VAL A 126 -0.35 -7.05 -0.10
C VAL A 126 0.43 -8.07 0.69
N GLY A 127 1.39 -7.65 1.53
CA GLY A 127 2.14 -8.55 2.37
C GLY A 127 3.14 -7.88 3.29
N PHE A 128 3.74 -8.68 4.16
CA PHE A 128 4.83 -8.31 5.05
C PHE A 128 6.00 -9.27 4.90
N HIS A 129 7.22 -8.74 4.87
CA HIS A 129 8.44 -9.52 4.97
C HIS A 129 9.20 -9.18 6.24
N CYS A 130 9.49 -10.19 7.06
CA CYS A 130 10.26 -10.07 8.30
C CYS A 130 10.92 -11.42 8.61
N ASN A 131 12.13 -11.40 9.19
CA ASN A 131 12.86 -12.61 9.61
C ASN A 131 12.96 -13.71 8.51
N ASN A 132 13.20 -13.30 7.26
CA ASN A 132 13.27 -14.20 6.09
C ASN A 132 11.96 -14.97 5.80
N VAL A 133 10.82 -14.44 6.27
CA VAL A 133 9.49 -14.94 5.94
C VAL A 133 8.68 -13.83 5.27
N TYR A 134 8.08 -14.13 4.12
CA TYR A 134 7.17 -13.24 3.41
C TYR A 134 5.73 -13.78 3.51
N TYR A 135 4.90 -13.08 4.28
CA TYR A 135 3.46 -13.35 4.40
C TYR A 135 2.70 -12.49 3.39
N TYR A 136 1.85 -13.09 2.57
CA TYR A 136 1.12 -12.35 1.53
C TYR A 136 -0.33 -12.78 1.41
N LEU A 137 -1.17 -11.82 1.05
CA LEU A 137 -2.61 -11.99 0.93
C LEU A 137 -2.99 -12.70 -0.37
N ARG A 138 -4.10 -13.43 -0.33
CA ARG A 138 -4.75 -13.92 -1.55
C ARG A 138 -5.52 -12.79 -2.25
N LEU A 139 -5.63 -12.87 -3.57
CA LEU A 139 -6.50 -12.02 -4.40
C LEU A 139 -7.85 -12.70 -4.65
N SER A 140 -7.87 -14.02 -4.80
CA SER A 140 -9.06 -14.87 -4.92
C SER A 140 -8.76 -16.26 -4.33
N GLU A 141 -9.69 -17.23 -4.44
CA GLU A 141 -9.43 -18.64 -4.06
C GLU A 141 -8.20 -19.24 -4.75
N THR A 142 -7.89 -18.78 -5.95
CA THR A 142 -6.87 -19.40 -6.82
C THR A 142 -5.77 -18.44 -7.24
N LYS A 143 -5.89 -17.14 -6.93
CA LYS A 143 -4.90 -16.14 -7.33
C LYS A 143 -4.35 -15.43 -6.10
N PRO A 144 -3.05 -15.39 -5.91
CA PRO A 144 -2.44 -14.55 -4.88
C PRO A 144 -2.39 -13.08 -5.29
N ARG A 145 -2.42 -12.14 -4.32
CA ARG A 145 -2.34 -10.69 -4.58
C ARG A 145 -0.90 -10.18 -4.58
N GLY A 146 -0.05 -10.78 -3.75
CA GLY A 146 1.35 -10.44 -3.56
C GLY A 146 2.35 -11.50 -4.03
N TYR A 147 1.94 -12.51 -4.79
CA TYR A 147 2.87 -13.55 -5.24
C TYR A 147 3.70 -13.07 -6.41
N ALA A 148 4.93 -12.72 -6.10
CA ALA A 148 5.97 -12.39 -7.06
C ALA A 148 6.95 -13.55 -7.22
N ASP A 149 6.50 -14.80 -7.08
CA ASP A 149 7.38 -15.98 -6.95
C ASP A 149 8.24 -16.26 -8.16
N SER A 150 7.82 -15.86 -9.35
CA SER A 150 8.64 -15.99 -10.56
C SER A 150 9.58 -14.80 -10.81
N GLU A 151 9.48 -13.70 -10.05
CA GLU A 151 10.08 -12.42 -10.44
C GLU A 151 11.03 -11.77 -9.40
N GLY A 152 11.28 -12.41 -8.26
CA GLY A 152 12.40 -12.04 -7.37
C GLY A 152 12.16 -10.83 -6.47
N LEU A 153 10.97 -10.68 -5.89
CA LEU A 153 10.70 -9.61 -4.90
C LEU A 153 11.56 -9.77 -3.64
N PHE A 154 11.79 -11.01 -3.23
CA PHE A 154 12.68 -11.39 -2.13
C PHE A 154 13.57 -12.55 -2.59
N ASP A 155 14.63 -12.81 -1.82
CA ASP A 155 15.60 -13.88 -2.12
C ASP A 155 14.89 -15.24 -2.27
N VAL A 156 15.47 -16.13 -3.08
CA VAL A 156 15.01 -17.52 -3.22
C VAL A 156 15.01 -18.27 -1.89
N THR A 157 15.83 -17.86 -0.93
CA THR A 157 15.85 -18.43 0.42
C THR A 157 14.72 -17.93 1.33
N THR A 158 13.94 -16.94 0.90
CA THR A 158 12.82 -16.41 1.69
C THR A 158 11.68 -17.42 1.74
N THR A 159 11.25 -17.79 2.95
CA THR A 159 10.08 -18.64 3.17
C THR A 159 8.83 -17.84 2.84
N LYS A 160 7.96 -18.37 1.98
CA LYS A 160 6.78 -17.64 1.52
C LYS A 160 5.52 -18.31 2.05
N VAL A 161 4.61 -17.49 2.58
CA VAL A 161 3.41 -17.95 3.27
C VAL A 161 2.20 -17.23 2.69
N LEU A 162 1.43 -17.95 1.87
CA LEU A 162 0.13 -17.49 1.40
C LEU A 162 -0.87 -17.55 2.56
N LEU A 163 -1.49 -16.42 2.85
CA LEU A 163 -2.53 -16.33 3.87
C LEU A 163 -3.88 -16.82 3.32
N PRO A 164 -4.70 -17.52 4.13
CA PRO A 164 -5.96 -18.12 3.67
C PRO A 164 -7.09 -17.10 3.44
N TYR A 165 -6.85 -15.81 3.71
CA TYR A 165 -7.81 -14.72 3.60
C TYR A 165 -7.29 -13.62 2.67
N ASP A 166 -8.22 -12.95 1.99
CA ASP A 166 -7.90 -11.80 1.15
C ASP A 166 -7.70 -10.54 1.98
N GLY A 167 -7.31 -9.45 1.31
CA GLY A 167 -7.08 -8.16 1.95
C GLY A 167 -8.34 -7.38 2.27
N GLY A 168 -9.53 -7.82 1.87
CA GLY A 168 -10.76 -7.10 2.12
C GLY A 168 -11.05 -7.00 3.62
N TYR A 169 -11.48 -5.83 4.09
CA TYR A 169 -11.75 -5.60 5.52
C TYR A 169 -12.71 -6.62 6.14
N GLY A 170 -13.67 -7.17 5.39
CA GLY A 170 -14.54 -8.26 5.87
C GLY A 170 -13.76 -9.54 6.19
N ALA A 171 -12.85 -9.96 5.32
CA ALA A 171 -12.00 -11.14 5.53
C ALA A 171 -10.94 -10.92 6.63
N LEU A 172 -10.55 -9.66 6.84
CA LEU A 172 -9.64 -9.25 7.91
C LEU A 172 -10.33 -9.05 9.28
N GLY A 173 -11.67 -9.19 9.36
CA GLY A 173 -12.40 -9.08 10.62
C GLY A 173 -12.88 -7.67 10.99
N GLY A 174 -12.85 -6.72 10.04
CA GLY A 174 -13.42 -5.38 10.17
C GLY A 174 -12.36 -4.27 10.24
N ARG A 175 -12.84 -3.05 10.52
CA ARG A 175 -12.04 -1.81 10.64
C ARG A 175 -11.96 -1.28 12.08
N ASP A 176 -12.53 -2.00 13.04
CA ASP A 176 -12.61 -1.57 14.43
C ASP A 176 -11.30 -1.87 15.17
N VAL A 177 -10.24 -1.16 14.78
CA VAL A 177 -8.91 -1.26 15.38
C VAL A 177 -8.39 0.14 15.69
N ASN A 178 -7.70 0.31 16.82
CA ASN A 178 -7.09 1.59 17.15
C ASN A 178 -5.96 1.90 16.17
N LEU A 179 -5.95 3.13 15.65
CA LEU A 179 -4.89 3.64 14.80
C LEU A 179 -4.02 4.63 15.56
N GLY A 180 -2.71 4.45 15.49
CA GLY A 180 -1.73 5.31 16.14
C GLY A 180 -0.37 4.64 16.23
N ARG A 181 0.61 5.32 16.84
CA ARG A 181 1.99 4.82 16.91
C ARG A 181 2.10 3.48 17.63
N GLN A 182 1.52 3.36 18.82
CA GLN A 182 1.59 2.12 19.60
C GLN A 182 0.85 0.97 18.89
N PRO A 183 -0.39 1.15 18.40
CA PRO A 183 -1.03 0.12 17.58
C PRO A 183 -0.21 -0.35 16.37
N LEU A 184 0.49 0.57 15.68
CA LEU A 184 1.38 0.21 14.57
C LEU A 184 2.60 -0.59 15.04
N ILE A 185 3.23 -0.19 16.15
CA ILE A 185 4.33 -0.95 16.76
C ILE A 185 3.88 -2.36 17.15
N ASP A 186 2.71 -2.48 17.77
CA ASP A 186 2.15 -3.76 18.22
C ASP A 186 1.84 -4.66 17.02
N ALA A 187 1.17 -4.12 15.98
CA ALA A 187 0.91 -4.81 14.72
C ALA A 187 2.19 -5.34 14.07
N LEU A 188 3.23 -4.50 13.91
CA LEU A 188 4.47 -4.93 13.26
C LEU A 188 5.30 -5.87 14.15
N THR A 189 5.21 -5.74 15.47
CA THR A 189 5.79 -6.71 16.42
C THR A 189 5.11 -8.07 16.31
N MET A 190 3.81 -8.11 15.98
CA MET A 190 3.12 -9.37 15.76
C MET A 190 3.62 -10.10 14.52
N VAL A 191 3.87 -9.37 13.44
CA VAL A 191 4.44 -9.91 12.20
C VAL A 191 5.84 -10.50 12.41
N SER A 192 6.63 -9.96 13.34
CA SER A 192 8.00 -10.43 13.58
C SER A 192 8.12 -11.66 14.47
N LYS A 193 7.02 -12.24 14.95
CA LYS A 193 7.06 -13.43 15.82
C LYS A 193 7.21 -14.70 15.00
N ASP A 194 7.99 -15.65 15.50
CA ASP A 194 8.20 -16.96 14.86
C ASP A 194 6.90 -17.77 14.67
N ARG A 195 5.89 -17.50 15.50
CA ARG A 195 4.53 -18.02 15.37
C ARG A 195 3.56 -16.86 15.37
N VAL A 196 2.94 -16.62 14.22
CA VAL A 196 1.95 -15.55 14.09
C VAL A 196 0.55 -16.15 14.24
N ASP A 197 -0.19 -15.63 15.21
CA ASP A 197 -1.61 -15.90 15.35
C ASP A 197 -2.39 -15.28 14.17
N VAL A 198 -3.32 -16.05 13.58
CA VAL A 198 -4.06 -15.64 12.38
C VAL A 198 -4.86 -14.36 12.61
N TYR A 199 -5.50 -14.23 13.77
CA TYR A 199 -6.29 -13.05 14.09
C TYR A 199 -5.38 -11.82 14.25
N GLN A 200 -4.26 -11.96 14.96
CA GLN A 200 -3.27 -10.89 15.12
C GLN A 200 -2.62 -10.48 13.79
N MET A 201 -2.40 -11.42 12.87
CA MET A 201 -1.94 -11.10 11.51
C MET A 201 -2.98 -10.27 10.75
N ARG A 202 -4.26 -10.65 10.80
CA ARG A 202 -5.35 -9.87 10.18
C ARG A 202 -5.42 -8.44 10.72
N THR A 203 -5.38 -8.28 12.04
CA THR A 203 -5.32 -6.96 12.69
C THR A 203 -4.10 -6.15 12.20
N SER A 204 -2.96 -6.81 12.03
CA SER A 204 -1.73 -6.15 11.54
C SER A 204 -1.90 -5.61 10.11
N PHE A 205 -2.58 -6.35 9.24
CA PHE A 205 -2.97 -5.86 7.92
C PHE A 205 -3.94 -4.67 8.01
N VAL A 206 -4.99 -4.74 8.83
CA VAL A 206 -5.96 -3.63 8.95
C VAL A 206 -5.24 -2.34 9.38
N VAL A 207 -4.39 -2.42 10.42
CA VAL A 207 -3.61 -1.27 10.90
C VAL A 207 -2.70 -0.72 9.80
N ALA A 208 -1.95 -1.58 9.10
CA ALA A 208 -1.05 -1.13 8.03
C ALA A 208 -1.82 -0.55 6.82
N ILE A 209 -2.94 -1.16 6.41
CA ILE A 209 -3.75 -0.66 5.30
C ILE A 209 -4.29 0.73 5.65
N GLN A 210 -4.88 0.92 6.84
CA GLN A 210 -5.43 2.23 7.22
C GLN A 210 -4.35 3.29 7.44
N MET A 211 -3.26 2.95 8.13
CA MET A 211 -2.20 3.91 8.44
C MET A 211 -1.23 4.16 7.28
N ILE A 212 -1.23 3.34 6.23
CA ILE A 212 -0.33 3.50 5.08
C ILE A 212 -1.13 3.68 3.80
N SER A 213 -1.86 2.66 3.35
CA SER A 213 -2.58 2.73 2.07
C SER A 213 -3.63 3.84 2.06
N GLU A 214 -4.51 3.89 3.06
CA GLU A 214 -5.58 4.89 3.10
C GLU A 214 -5.04 6.29 3.40
N ALA A 215 -4.05 6.39 4.31
CA ALA A 215 -3.35 7.63 4.57
C ALA A 215 -2.59 8.17 3.34
N VAL A 216 -2.00 7.32 2.49
CA VAL A 216 -1.37 7.77 1.24
C VAL A 216 -2.43 8.25 0.25
N ARG A 217 -3.56 7.55 0.13
CA ARG A 217 -4.66 7.92 -0.78
C ARG A 217 -5.38 9.20 -0.38
N SER A 218 -5.50 9.49 0.91
CA SER A 218 -6.34 10.56 1.45
C SER A 218 -5.67 11.36 2.57
N GLY A 219 -5.54 12.68 2.39
CA GLY A 219 -5.07 13.60 3.41
C GLY A 219 -6.03 13.69 4.58
N TYR A 220 -7.33 13.57 4.32
CA TYR A 220 -8.35 13.45 5.37
C TYR A 220 -8.06 12.29 6.34
N VAL A 221 -7.77 11.09 5.82
CA VAL A 221 -7.42 9.92 6.65
C VAL A 221 -6.05 10.08 7.32
N MET A 222 -5.05 10.62 6.60
CA MET A 222 -3.74 10.93 7.19
C MET A 222 -3.86 11.87 8.39
N ASN A 223 -4.67 12.92 8.28
CA ASN A 223 -4.89 13.91 9.34
C ASN A 223 -5.63 13.31 10.54
N PHE A 224 -6.61 12.41 10.29
CA PHE A 224 -7.24 11.63 11.37
C PHE A 224 -6.19 10.81 12.14
N VAL A 225 -5.36 10.04 11.44
CA VAL A 225 -4.32 9.21 12.09
C VAL A 225 -3.30 10.10 12.81
N ALA A 226 -2.87 11.21 12.20
CA ALA A 226 -1.92 12.16 12.80
C ALA A 226 -2.44 12.74 14.12
N LYS A 227 -3.74 13.07 14.19
CA LYS A 227 -4.40 13.57 15.40
C LYS A 227 -4.34 12.56 16.56
N TYR A 228 -4.50 11.28 16.28
CA TYR A 228 -4.47 10.20 17.29
C TYR A 228 -3.15 9.44 17.33
N TYR A 229 -2.12 9.93 16.63
CA TYR A 229 -0.88 9.18 16.44
C TYR A 229 -0.14 8.96 17.75
N VAL A 230 -0.21 9.93 18.68
CA VAL A 230 0.33 9.83 20.03
C VAL A 230 -0.78 9.43 20.99
N GLY A 231 -0.48 8.51 21.91
CA GLY A 231 -1.43 8.00 22.90
C GLY A 231 -1.95 6.61 22.56
N ARG A 232 -3.20 6.32 22.93
CA ARG A 232 -3.84 5.00 22.74
C ARG A 232 -4.31 4.74 21.30
N GLY A 233 -4.27 5.75 20.43
CA GLY A 233 -4.90 5.71 19.13
C GLY A 233 -6.43 5.80 19.20
N ALA A 234 -7.07 5.74 18.05
CA ALA A 234 -8.53 5.69 17.91
C ALA A 234 -8.93 4.91 16.65
N PRO A 235 -10.08 4.21 16.65
CA PRO A 235 -10.59 3.59 15.44
C PRO A 235 -11.18 4.63 14.49
N THR A 236 -11.08 4.37 13.19
CA THR A 236 -11.75 5.21 12.17
C THR A 236 -13.24 5.34 12.42
N THR A 237 -13.80 6.53 12.20
CA THR A 237 -15.25 6.74 12.26
C THR A 237 -15.89 6.43 10.90
N ILE A 238 -17.22 6.53 10.84
CA ILE A 238 -17.96 6.38 9.58
C ILE A 238 -17.50 7.36 8.50
N ASN A 239 -16.96 8.53 8.86
CA ASN A 239 -16.49 9.53 7.91
C ASN A 239 -15.21 9.09 7.22
N GLU A 240 -14.18 8.68 7.97
CA GLU A 240 -12.93 8.20 7.38
C GLU A 240 -13.19 6.96 6.51
N GLN A 241 -14.01 6.03 6.99
CA GLN A 241 -14.38 4.83 6.22
C GLN A 241 -15.13 5.16 4.92
N ALA A 242 -15.98 6.18 4.93
CA ALA A 242 -16.67 6.63 3.73
C ALA A 242 -15.71 7.20 2.68
N VAL A 243 -14.68 7.93 3.13
CA VAL A 243 -13.61 8.46 2.27
C VAL A 243 -12.77 7.32 1.68
N GLU A 244 -12.35 6.35 2.52
CA GLU A 244 -11.63 5.13 2.08
C GLU A 244 -12.40 4.40 0.96
N ASN A 245 -13.68 4.11 1.19
CA ASN A 245 -14.54 3.38 0.25
C ASN A 245 -14.76 4.12 -1.07
N SER A 246 -14.58 5.44 -1.07
CA SER A 246 -14.87 6.31 -2.21
C SER A 246 -13.65 6.67 -3.05
N TRP A 247 -12.43 6.28 -2.64
CA TRP A 247 -11.18 6.67 -3.32
C TRP A 247 -11.18 6.36 -4.83
N SER A 248 -11.55 5.14 -5.22
CA SER A 248 -11.58 4.76 -6.64
C SER A 248 -12.65 5.52 -7.43
N THR A 249 -13.81 5.76 -6.83
CA THR A 249 -14.92 6.50 -7.44
C THR A 249 -14.56 7.97 -7.62
N MET A 250 -14.01 8.60 -6.58
CA MET A 250 -13.51 9.98 -6.64
C MET A 250 -12.40 10.12 -7.66
N SER A 251 -11.44 9.18 -7.72
CA SER A 251 -10.36 9.19 -8.71
C SER A 251 -10.89 9.21 -10.15
N LYS A 252 -11.92 8.42 -10.43
CA LYS A 252 -12.59 8.41 -11.74
C LYS A 252 -13.31 9.73 -12.02
N ILE A 253 -14.10 10.21 -11.06
CA ILE A 253 -14.91 11.43 -11.24
C ILE A 253 -14.02 12.66 -11.44
N VAL A 254 -12.93 12.79 -10.70
CA VAL A 254 -11.96 13.90 -10.87
C VAL A 254 -11.40 13.89 -12.30
N ARG A 255 -10.93 12.74 -12.81
CA ARG A 255 -10.40 12.63 -14.18
C ARG A 255 -11.43 12.97 -15.27
N GLU A 256 -12.70 12.65 -15.03
CA GLU A 256 -13.81 12.94 -15.94
C GLU A 256 -14.36 14.38 -15.79
N THR A 257 -13.94 15.12 -14.76
CA THR A 257 -14.43 16.46 -14.48
C THR A 257 -13.80 17.49 -15.41
N ARG A 258 -14.54 18.56 -15.72
CA ARG A 258 -14.06 19.72 -16.48
C ARG A 258 -14.47 20.98 -15.70
N GLY A 259 -13.48 21.70 -15.18
CA GLY A 259 -13.72 22.83 -14.27
C GLY A 259 -14.05 22.39 -12.83
N ASN A 260 -14.74 23.23 -12.07
CA ASN A 260 -14.94 22.99 -10.63
C ASN A 260 -16.15 22.08 -10.29
N LYS A 261 -17.14 21.96 -11.16
CA LYS A 261 -18.33 21.13 -10.90
C LYS A 261 -18.04 19.69 -11.29
N LEU A 262 -18.19 18.76 -10.34
CA LEU A 262 -17.93 17.35 -10.62
C LEU A 262 -18.89 16.81 -11.68
N SER A 263 -18.40 15.90 -12.52
CA SER A 263 -19.22 15.20 -13.53
C SER A 263 -20.36 14.38 -12.90
N LYS A 264 -20.18 13.96 -11.64
CA LYS A 264 -21.18 13.29 -10.81
C LYS A 264 -20.95 13.63 -9.33
N THR A 265 -22.04 13.85 -8.58
CA THR A 265 -21.98 13.99 -7.12
C THR A 265 -21.44 12.71 -6.48
N VAL A 266 -20.49 12.85 -5.56
CA VAL A 266 -19.99 11.74 -4.73
C VAL A 266 -20.77 11.75 -3.43
N VAL A 267 -21.50 10.68 -3.14
CA VAL A 267 -22.23 10.51 -1.88
C VAL A 267 -21.39 9.64 -0.96
N LEU A 268 -20.85 10.23 0.10
CA LEU A 268 -19.97 9.54 1.06
C LEU A 268 -20.78 8.80 2.13
N ILE A 269 -21.80 9.47 2.69
CA ILE A 269 -22.65 8.89 3.76
C ILE A 269 -24.11 9.13 3.42
N GLY A 270 -24.80 8.16 2.81
CA GLY A 270 -26.27 8.11 2.69
C GLY A 270 -27.00 9.45 2.48
N GLY A 271 -26.50 10.33 1.61
CA GLY A 271 -27.05 11.68 1.34
C GLY A 271 -26.73 12.78 2.36
N LYS A 272 -26.12 12.45 3.51
CA LYS A 272 -25.73 13.40 4.58
C LYS A 272 -24.41 14.12 4.28
N TRP A 273 -23.50 13.43 3.59
CA TRP A 273 -22.25 14.02 3.14
C TRP A 273 -22.11 13.78 1.65
N GLU A 274 -22.29 14.86 0.89
CA GLU A 274 -22.17 14.90 -0.56
C GLU A 274 -21.05 15.83 -0.96
N VAL A 275 -20.27 15.43 -1.96
CA VAL A 275 -19.22 16.24 -2.58
C VAL A 275 -19.66 16.53 -3.99
N LYS A 276 -19.78 17.82 -4.33
CA LYS A 276 -20.33 18.31 -5.60
C LYS A 276 -19.29 19.04 -6.44
N THR A 277 -18.20 19.46 -5.81
CA THR A 277 -17.16 20.25 -6.46
C THR A 277 -15.77 19.68 -6.25
N LEU A 278 -14.88 19.95 -7.20
CA LEU A 278 -13.47 19.63 -7.08
C LEU A 278 -12.82 20.35 -5.90
N ARG A 279 -13.21 21.61 -5.67
CA ARG A 279 -12.69 22.41 -4.54
C ARG A 279 -12.97 21.76 -3.18
N GLU A 280 -14.11 21.10 -2.99
CA GLU A 280 -14.41 20.35 -1.76
C GLU A 280 -13.44 19.17 -1.57
N ILE A 281 -13.14 18.42 -2.64
CA ILE A 281 -12.16 17.32 -2.61
C ILE A 281 -10.77 17.85 -2.22
N GLN A 282 -10.35 18.97 -2.82
CA GLN A 282 -9.04 19.57 -2.58
C GLN A 282 -8.92 20.17 -1.17
N LYS A 283 -9.93 20.94 -0.73
CA LYS A 283 -9.91 21.67 0.54
C LYS A 283 -9.82 20.71 1.73
N ASP A 284 -10.61 19.63 1.70
CA ASP A 284 -10.66 18.67 2.78
C ASP A 284 -9.69 17.49 2.57
N GLU A 285 -8.88 17.56 1.50
CA GLU A 285 -7.92 16.53 1.07
C GLU A 285 -8.54 15.11 1.03
N LEU A 286 -9.78 15.01 0.54
CA LEU A 286 -10.51 13.73 0.49
C LEU A 286 -9.79 12.70 -0.39
N VAL A 287 -9.11 13.18 -1.43
CA VAL A 287 -8.14 12.41 -2.23
C VAL A 287 -6.87 13.25 -2.39
N SER A 288 -5.72 12.68 -2.01
CA SER A 288 -4.41 13.30 -2.19
C SER A 288 -3.56 12.64 -3.27
N LEU A 289 -3.89 11.41 -3.66
CA LEU A 289 -3.23 10.70 -4.75
C LEU A 289 -4.27 9.90 -5.56
N LEU A 290 -4.46 10.28 -6.81
CA LEU A 290 -5.46 9.69 -7.70
C LEU A 290 -4.99 8.34 -8.24
N LYS A 291 -5.91 7.36 -8.24
CA LYS A 291 -5.73 6.11 -8.97
C LYS A 291 -5.57 6.37 -10.46
N TYR A 292 -4.76 5.55 -11.14
CA TYR A 292 -4.84 5.46 -12.58
C TYR A 292 -6.18 4.86 -13.03
N VAL A 293 -6.90 5.60 -13.87
CA VAL A 293 -8.11 5.13 -14.53
C VAL A 293 -7.85 5.23 -16.02
N PRO A 294 -7.82 4.10 -16.75
CA PRO A 294 -7.65 4.12 -18.19
C PRO A 294 -8.72 5.00 -18.85
N PRO A 295 -8.36 5.79 -19.88
CA PRO A 295 -9.35 6.53 -20.65
C PRO A 295 -10.39 5.56 -21.22
N LYS A 296 -11.65 6.00 -21.30
CA LYS A 296 -12.67 5.24 -22.04
C LYS A 296 -12.22 5.15 -23.49
N LYS A 297 -12.20 3.95 -24.07
CA LYS A 297 -12.03 3.79 -25.51
C LYS A 297 -13.16 4.55 -26.20
N THR A 298 -12.87 5.72 -26.73
CA THR A 298 -13.75 6.43 -27.65
C THR A 298 -13.47 5.85 -29.04
N ASN A 299 -14.51 5.50 -29.81
CA ASN A 299 -14.37 5.04 -31.20
C ASN A 299 -14.00 6.20 -32.17
N VAL A 300 -13.38 7.26 -31.65
CA VAL A 300 -12.87 8.37 -32.46
C VAL A 300 -11.41 8.04 -32.77
N PRO A 301 -10.93 8.18 -34.02
CA PRO A 301 -9.50 8.12 -34.31
C PRO A 301 -8.81 9.22 -33.50
N HIS A 302 -8.33 8.87 -32.31
CA HIS A 302 -7.52 9.76 -31.52
C HIS A 302 -6.19 9.90 -32.23
N ASP A 303 -5.76 11.13 -32.48
CA ASP A 303 -4.43 11.43 -32.95
C ASP A 303 -3.44 11.09 -31.83
N VAL A 304 -3.03 9.82 -31.79
CA VAL A 304 -2.17 9.20 -30.77
C VAL A 304 -0.83 9.95 -30.65
N HIS A 305 -0.46 10.75 -31.64
CA HIS A 305 0.82 11.44 -31.66
C HIS A 305 0.96 12.54 -30.59
N HIS A 306 -0.12 13.24 -30.24
CA HIS A 306 0.00 14.42 -29.38
C HIS A 306 0.10 14.07 -27.88
N ASP A 307 -0.70 13.12 -27.42
CA ASP A 307 -0.74 12.73 -26.00
C ASP A 307 0.55 11.99 -25.58
N HIS A 308 1.11 11.15 -26.46
CA HIS A 308 2.37 10.45 -26.20
C HIS A 308 3.57 11.40 -26.10
N LEU A 309 3.60 12.46 -26.92
CA LEU A 309 4.65 13.48 -26.89
C LEU A 309 4.60 14.30 -25.59
N VAL A 310 3.41 14.75 -25.19
CA VAL A 310 3.25 15.53 -23.94
C VAL A 310 3.61 14.67 -22.72
N ILE A 311 3.18 13.41 -22.68
CA ILE A 311 3.51 12.48 -21.58
C ILE A 311 5.01 12.17 -21.54
N SER A 312 5.65 11.96 -22.69
CA SER A 312 7.10 11.73 -22.78
C SER A 312 7.92 12.93 -22.29
N MET A 313 7.53 14.15 -22.68
CA MET A 313 8.19 15.38 -22.25
C MET A 313 8.01 15.63 -20.74
N MET A 314 6.81 15.38 -20.19
CA MET A 314 6.56 15.52 -18.76
C MET A 314 7.34 14.50 -17.92
N ASN A 315 7.46 13.25 -18.37
CA ASN A 315 8.25 12.23 -17.68
C ASN A 315 9.74 12.56 -17.68
N SER A 316 10.25 13.12 -18.78
CA SER A 316 11.65 13.55 -18.88
C SER A 316 11.95 14.72 -17.93
N ALA A 317 11.02 15.69 -17.83
CA ALA A 317 11.14 16.80 -16.91
C ALA A 317 11.07 16.37 -15.42
N ALA A 318 10.18 15.42 -15.09
CA ALA A 318 10.05 14.88 -13.74
C ALA A 318 11.30 14.10 -13.31
N ALA A 319 11.86 13.27 -14.19
CA ALA A 319 13.10 12.53 -13.93
C ALA A 319 14.29 13.48 -13.72
N TYR A 320 14.38 14.54 -14.51
CA TYR A 320 15.41 15.58 -14.36
C TYR A 320 15.29 16.34 -13.04
N LEU A 321 14.08 16.72 -12.64
CA LEU A 321 13.85 17.37 -11.34
C LEU A 321 14.17 16.44 -10.17
N GLN A 322 13.85 15.15 -10.29
CA GLN A 322 14.15 14.18 -9.25
C GLN A 322 15.66 13.92 -9.13
N HIS A 323 16.41 13.92 -10.22
CA HIS A 323 17.87 13.93 -10.21
C HIS A 323 18.42 15.15 -9.45
N LEU A 324 17.94 16.35 -9.76
CA LEU A 324 18.37 17.59 -9.11
C LEU A 324 18.09 17.60 -7.59
N ILE A 325 16.96 17.02 -7.16
CA ILE A 325 16.56 16.98 -5.75
C ILE A 325 17.31 15.91 -4.95
N THR A 326 17.57 14.75 -5.56
CA THR A 326 18.06 13.57 -4.84
C THR A 326 19.55 13.27 -5.05
N GLY A 327 20.17 13.86 -6.07
CA GLY A 327 21.55 13.56 -6.48
C GLY A 327 21.73 12.16 -7.08
N LEU A 328 20.65 11.40 -7.27
CA LEU A 328 20.69 10.06 -7.85
C LEU A 328 20.91 10.14 -9.37
N PRO A 329 21.81 9.34 -9.97
CA PRO A 329 22.09 9.40 -11.40
C PRO A 329 20.84 9.14 -12.24
N LEU A 330 20.69 9.88 -13.34
CA LEU A 330 19.63 9.66 -14.31
C LEU A 330 19.76 8.25 -14.89
N GLN A 331 18.71 7.45 -14.80
CA GLN A 331 18.65 6.15 -15.44
C GLN A 331 18.61 6.38 -16.96
N GLN A 332 19.59 5.84 -17.68
CA GLN A 332 19.94 6.25 -19.05
C GLN A 332 18.94 5.78 -20.13
N ASP A 333 17.88 5.07 -19.76
CA ASP A 333 17.02 4.34 -20.70
C ASP A 333 15.87 5.17 -21.33
N HIS A 334 15.81 6.48 -21.08
CA HIS A 334 14.63 7.30 -21.45
C HIS A 334 14.90 8.60 -22.22
N ILE A 335 16.11 8.86 -22.72
CA ILE A 335 16.35 10.00 -23.62
C ILE A 335 16.32 9.54 -25.08
N TYR A 336 15.12 9.39 -25.64
CA TYR A 336 14.95 9.39 -27.10
C TYR A 336 14.55 10.80 -27.53
N GLY A 337 15.53 11.58 -27.98
CA GLY A 337 15.26 12.79 -28.74
C GLY A 337 14.99 12.41 -30.19
N TRP A 338 13.75 12.56 -30.66
CA TRP A 338 13.46 12.55 -32.09
C TRP A 338 13.57 13.98 -32.62
N VAL A 339 14.56 14.21 -33.48
CA VAL A 339 14.64 15.41 -34.32
C VAL A 339 13.67 15.20 -35.48
N ALA A 340 12.72 16.10 -35.65
CA ALA A 340 11.84 16.08 -36.79
C ALA A 340 12.64 16.44 -38.07
N GLU A 341 12.37 15.67 -39.12
CA GLU A 341 12.75 15.86 -40.53
C GLU A 341 14.11 15.32 -40.99
N GLY A 342 14.06 14.10 -41.57
CA GLY A 342 14.76 13.77 -42.81
C GLY A 342 16.19 13.23 -42.72
N GLY A 343 16.33 11.91 -42.89
CA GLY A 343 17.50 11.28 -43.51
C GLY A 343 18.70 10.98 -42.62
N GLU A 344 19.01 9.68 -42.53
CA GLU A 344 20.24 9.04 -42.03
C GLU A 344 20.51 9.00 -40.51
N GLU A 345 20.66 7.78 -40.00
CA GLU A 345 21.12 7.48 -38.64
C GLU A 345 22.59 7.87 -38.49
N GLU A 346 22.86 9.02 -37.87
CA GLU A 346 24.21 9.36 -37.41
C GLU A 346 24.36 9.02 -35.91
N LYS A 347 25.24 8.07 -35.60
CA LYS A 347 25.60 7.71 -34.21
C LYS A 347 26.32 8.90 -33.55
N ILE A 348 25.64 9.60 -32.64
CA ILE A 348 26.29 10.58 -31.77
C ILE A 348 27.07 9.83 -30.67
N SER A 349 28.39 9.83 -30.80
CA SER A 349 29.32 9.45 -29.73
C SER A 349 29.43 10.60 -28.73
N THR A 350 28.96 10.41 -27.50
CA THR A 350 29.23 11.33 -26.40
C THR A 350 30.59 11.04 -25.77
N GLN A 351 31.61 11.81 -26.19
CA GLN A 351 32.85 11.93 -25.44
C GLN A 351 32.60 12.60 -24.08
N SER A 352 33.21 12.05 -23.04
CA SER A 352 33.17 12.54 -21.66
C SER A 352 33.83 13.93 -21.54
N MET A 353 33.10 14.92 -21.04
CA MET A 353 33.72 16.08 -20.40
C MET A 353 33.66 15.90 -18.88
N ILE A 354 34.76 15.39 -18.33
CA ILE A 354 35.09 15.55 -16.90
C ILE A 354 35.76 16.91 -16.79
N ALA A 355 35.08 17.89 -16.21
CA ALA A 355 35.70 19.12 -15.73
C ALA A 355 35.87 18.99 -14.20
N THR A 356 37.11 18.87 -13.74
CA THR A 356 37.50 19.02 -12.34
C THR A 356 37.45 20.49 -11.93
N PRO A 357 36.95 20.82 -10.73
CA PRO A 357 36.94 22.20 -10.24
C PRO A 357 38.30 22.59 -9.64
N ASN A 358 38.72 23.83 -9.88
CA ASN A 358 39.66 24.58 -9.04
C ASN A 358 38.91 25.27 -7.90
#